data_AF-A0A0C2CAY8-F1
#
_entry.id   AF-A0A0C2CAY8-F1
#
_cell.length_a   1.000
_cell.length_b   1.000
_cell.length_c   1.000
_cell.angle_alpha   90.00
_cell.angle_beta   90.00
_cell.angle_gamma   90.00
#
_symmetry.space_group_name_H-M   'P 1'
#
loop_
_entity.id
_entity.type
_entity.pdbx_description
1 polymer ?
#
loop_
_entity_poly.entity_id
_entity_poly.type
_entity_poly.pdbx_seq_one_letter_code
_entity_poly.pdbx_strand_id
1 'polypeptide(L)'
;MLHSTLCITAICIDLSFSFVFTIFYGSDARSSSLNLDHFVGLWSFYSIFTSATDLVLLAGLRSLALLFILRNFSATGKYSWLFWSICLFSYIFTLTKILCLAEDIDFLNRPGVILSLVWSLGATAVLGYLIYTLPAIPSKYSNLLKLDKTTSKNDEAKQEETKREEELTTYDHIHVLLGYCKCEWKWLTAGFSAMLVFVVAEIFEPSATGYVLGSVIDKKGYHALIMAVLFRIGITFIAIIFGGFAEGCMEYSTSLIARKLRLDLFTSLVFKDIAFFDITNSGEMVSRLTADCQTVSTAVSSNLTQFIRSSVLIIGSLSFLLFYSWRMTLVTFITFPLMIILTKIYGSFYDRLSESTQSTMAKANQIAAEVLSTMRTVRSFACEKREISRFSNMLNSVLKYDRKRSLAASGYIWSCDIAESLTVAVILLYGGHLVFSDKMSSGILVTYILYLEQLENNLY
;
A
#
# COMPACT_ATOMS: atom_id res chain seq x y z
N MET A 1 -19.98 -17.10 17.14
CA MET A 1 -19.15 -18.07 17.89
C MET A 1 -17.69 -18.07 17.42
N LEU A 2 -17.40 -18.29 16.13
CA LEU A 2 -16.02 -18.44 15.59
C LEU A 2 -15.06 -17.27 15.92
N HIS A 3 -15.52 -16.02 15.88
CA HIS A 3 -14.66 -14.86 16.20
C HIS A 3 -14.39 -14.71 17.69
N SER A 4 -15.35 -15.11 18.54
CA SER A 4 -15.16 -15.06 19.99
C SER A 4 -14.12 -16.08 20.42
N THR A 5 -14.16 -17.29 19.84
CA THR A 5 -13.13 -18.32 20.07
C THR A 5 -11.77 -17.86 19.57
N LEU A 6 -11.70 -17.22 18.39
CA LEU A 6 -10.44 -16.74 17.81
C LEU A 6 -9.80 -15.61 18.65
N CYS A 7 -10.57 -14.64 19.12
CA CYS A 7 -10.07 -13.59 20.02
C CYS A 7 -9.64 -14.14 21.38
N ILE A 8 -10.38 -15.10 21.95
CA ILE A 8 -10.00 -15.75 23.22
C ILE A 8 -8.70 -16.54 23.05
N THR A 9 -8.56 -17.32 21.97
CA THR A 9 -7.31 -18.03 21.67
C THR A 9 -6.16 -17.05 21.47
N ALA A 10 -6.37 -15.91 20.80
CA ALA A 10 -5.35 -14.91 20.61
C ALA A 10 -4.90 -14.27 21.93
N ILE A 11 -5.83 -13.98 22.86
CA ILE A 11 -5.51 -13.47 24.20
C ILE A 11 -4.69 -14.49 25.00
N CYS A 12 -5.13 -15.75 25.04
CA CYS A 12 -4.44 -16.80 25.77
C CYS A 12 -3.03 -17.04 25.23
N ILE A 13 -2.89 -17.06 23.90
CA ILE A 13 -1.61 -17.21 23.20
C ILE A 13 -0.71 -16.00 23.53
N ASP A 14 -1.21 -14.77 23.41
CA ASP A 14 -0.42 -13.56 23.65
C ASP A 14 0.11 -13.48 25.09
N LEU A 15 -0.75 -13.68 26.09
CA LEU A 15 -0.34 -13.66 27.50
C LEU A 15 0.61 -14.81 27.85
N SER A 16 0.38 -16.01 27.32
CA SER A 16 1.23 -17.18 27.62
C SER A 16 2.63 -17.03 27.06
N PHE A 17 2.76 -16.64 25.78
CA PHE A 17 4.05 -16.46 25.14
C PHE A 17 4.82 -15.25 25.70
N SER A 18 4.15 -14.11 25.95
CA SER A 18 4.78 -12.96 26.60
C SER A 18 5.30 -13.28 28.00
N PHE A 19 4.58 -14.10 28.77
CA PHE A 19 5.02 -14.54 30.09
C PHE A 19 6.22 -15.50 30.01
N VAL A 20 6.14 -16.51 29.13
CA VAL A 20 7.24 -17.49 28.93
C VAL A 20 8.51 -16.79 28.46
N PHE A 21 8.45 -15.88 27.49
CA PHE A 21 9.65 -15.20 26.99
C PHE A 21 10.27 -14.23 28.00
N THR A 22 9.46 -13.68 28.90
CA THR A 22 9.96 -12.85 30.02
C THR A 22 10.80 -13.67 31.01
N ILE A 23 10.48 -14.94 31.23
CA ILE A 23 11.26 -15.84 32.09
C ILE A 23 12.67 -16.07 31.52
N PHE A 24 12.80 -16.12 30.19
CA PHE A 24 14.09 -16.29 29.50
C PHE A 24 14.84 -14.97 29.24
N TYR A 25 14.32 -13.82 29.67
CA TYR A 25 14.87 -12.50 29.34
C TYR A 25 16.26 -12.26 29.96
N GLY A 26 16.53 -12.84 31.13
CA GLY A 26 17.82 -12.72 31.84
C GLY A 26 18.79 -13.89 31.65
N SER A 27 18.41 -14.97 30.96
CA SER A 27 19.29 -16.14 30.85
C SER A 27 20.32 -15.97 29.74
N ASP A 28 21.61 -16.00 30.10
CA ASP A 28 22.69 -16.12 29.12
C ASP A 28 22.65 -17.52 28.49
N ALA A 29 22.86 -17.62 27.17
CA ALA A 29 22.83 -18.87 26.41
C ALA A 29 23.84 -19.95 26.87
N ARG A 30 24.72 -19.62 27.84
CA ARG A 30 25.77 -20.49 28.38
C ARG A 30 25.49 -21.06 29.78
N SER A 31 24.53 -20.56 30.53
CA SER A 31 24.21 -21.07 31.87
C SER A 31 22.81 -21.68 31.91
N SER A 32 22.76 -23.01 32.02
CA SER A 32 21.53 -23.80 32.14
C SER A 32 20.93 -23.79 33.56
N SER A 33 21.17 -22.74 34.35
CA SER A 33 20.59 -22.59 35.69
C SER A 33 19.48 -21.54 35.67
N LEU A 34 18.23 -22.00 35.71
CA LEU A 34 17.03 -21.19 35.95
C LEU A 34 17.08 -20.64 37.39
N ASN A 35 17.79 -19.53 37.61
CA ASN A 35 17.79 -18.86 38.90
C ASN A 35 16.54 -17.98 39.04
N LEU A 36 15.57 -18.47 39.80
CA LEU A 36 14.31 -17.80 40.17
C LEU A 36 14.53 -16.46 40.91
N ASP A 37 15.71 -16.24 41.49
CA ASP A 37 16.08 -14.97 42.13
C ASP A 37 16.32 -13.84 41.12
N HIS A 38 16.74 -14.16 39.88
CA HIS A 38 16.88 -13.17 38.80
C HIS A 38 15.52 -12.66 38.32
N PHE A 39 14.48 -13.50 38.44
CA PHE A 39 13.08 -13.16 38.11
C PHE A 39 12.48 -12.12 39.07
N VAL A 40 12.84 -12.16 40.35
CA VAL A 40 12.43 -11.16 41.34
C VAL A 40 13.21 -9.84 41.15
N GLY A 41 14.47 -9.92 40.73
CA GLY A 41 15.29 -8.76 40.36
C GLY A 41 14.79 -7.99 39.12
N LEU A 42 14.12 -8.67 38.18
CA LEU A 42 13.49 -8.06 36.99
C LEU A 42 12.34 -7.09 37.31
N TRP A 43 11.78 -7.15 38.52
CA TRP A 43 10.75 -6.22 39.02
C TRP A 43 11.31 -5.09 39.89
N SER A 44 12.63 -5.07 40.13
CA SER A 44 13.31 -4.08 40.95
C SER A 44 13.94 -2.99 40.08
N PHE A 45 13.55 -1.73 40.32
CA PHE A 45 13.91 -0.51 39.58
C PHE A 45 13.65 -0.56 38.06
N TYR A 46 12.56 0.08 37.62
CA TYR A 46 12.25 0.28 36.21
C TYR A 46 13.41 0.99 35.50
N SER A 47 14.00 0.32 34.52
CA SER A 47 14.91 0.89 33.54
C SER A 47 14.52 0.38 32.16
N ILE A 48 14.34 1.30 31.22
CA ILE A 48 13.97 1.01 29.82
C ILE A 48 14.98 0.05 29.16
N PHE A 49 16.25 0.11 29.59
CA PHE A 49 17.36 -0.64 29.02
C PHE A 49 17.42 -2.11 29.47
N THR A 50 16.96 -2.42 30.69
CA THR A 50 17.18 -3.75 31.30
C THR A 50 15.89 -4.49 31.67
N SER A 51 14.77 -3.80 31.81
CA SER A 51 13.54 -4.41 32.30
C SER A 51 12.68 -5.03 31.18
N ALA A 52 12.14 -6.23 31.42
CA ALA A 52 11.15 -6.86 30.55
C ALA A 52 9.70 -6.43 30.86
N THR A 53 9.47 -5.71 31.96
CA THR A 53 8.13 -5.37 32.48
C THR A 53 7.24 -4.68 31.45
N ASP A 54 7.83 -3.86 30.58
CA ASP A 54 7.09 -3.00 29.65
C ASP A 54 6.45 -3.83 28.53
N LEU A 55 7.11 -4.91 28.12
CA LEU A 55 6.58 -5.84 27.10
C LEU A 55 5.39 -6.63 27.67
N VAL A 56 5.44 -6.97 28.95
CA VAL A 56 4.32 -7.62 29.66
C VAL A 56 3.16 -6.64 29.84
N LEU A 57 3.43 -5.38 30.18
CA LEU A 57 2.41 -4.33 30.26
C LEU A 57 1.74 -4.09 28.90
N LEU A 58 2.51 -4.11 27.81
CA LEU A 58 1.98 -4.02 26.45
C LEU A 58 1.12 -5.23 26.07
N ALA A 59 1.52 -6.44 26.44
CA ALA A 59 0.68 -7.63 26.29
C ALA A 59 -0.64 -7.51 27.08
N GLY A 60 -0.58 -6.99 28.31
CA GLY A 60 -1.75 -6.66 29.11
C GLY A 60 -2.68 -5.67 28.40
N LEU A 61 -2.15 -4.56 27.88
CA LEU A 61 -2.91 -3.53 27.18
C LEU A 61 -3.57 -4.07 25.89
N ARG A 62 -2.84 -4.88 25.12
CA ARG A 62 -3.36 -5.59 23.93
C ARG A 62 -4.47 -6.58 24.28
N SER A 63 -4.31 -7.35 25.36
CA SER A 63 -5.33 -8.28 25.83
C SER A 63 -6.61 -7.57 26.30
N LEU A 64 -6.49 -6.43 26.98
CA LEU A 64 -7.62 -5.59 27.38
C LEU A 64 -8.36 -5.02 26.17
N ALA A 65 -7.63 -4.61 25.13
CA ALA A 65 -8.21 -4.17 23.87
C ALA A 65 -9.04 -5.28 23.21
N LEU A 66 -8.50 -6.50 23.12
CA LEU A 66 -9.22 -7.67 22.57
C LEU A 66 -10.43 -8.08 23.43
N LEU A 67 -10.34 -7.97 24.77
CA LEU A 67 -11.46 -8.20 25.67
C LEU A 67 -12.57 -7.17 25.49
N PHE A 68 -12.24 -5.90 25.26
CA PHE A 68 -13.24 -4.88 24.94
C PHE A 68 -13.95 -5.18 23.61
N ILE A 69 -13.19 -5.59 22.59
CA ILE A 69 -13.73 -6.02 21.28
C ILE A 69 -14.71 -7.19 21.45
N LEU A 70 -14.36 -8.18 22.29
CA LEU A 70 -15.22 -9.32 22.63
C LEU A 70 -16.51 -8.89 23.33
N ARG A 71 -16.43 -7.97 24.30
CA ARG A 71 -17.58 -7.54 25.10
C ARG A 71 -18.54 -6.64 24.32
N ASN A 72 -18.00 -5.75 23.47
CA ASN A 72 -18.76 -4.71 22.78
C ASN A 72 -18.67 -4.84 21.25
N PHE A 73 -18.96 -6.04 20.73
CA PHE A 73 -18.81 -6.35 19.30
C PHE A 73 -19.60 -5.40 18.38
N SER A 74 -20.78 -4.91 18.78
CA SER A 74 -21.58 -3.97 17.99
C SER A 74 -21.01 -2.55 17.94
N ALA A 75 -20.16 -2.17 18.90
CA ALA A 75 -19.57 -0.84 19.00
C ALA A 75 -18.12 -0.76 18.49
N THR A 76 -17.53 -1.89 18.09
CA THR A 76 -16.14 -1.98 17.59
C THR A 76 -15.87 -1.05 16.40
N GLY A 77 -16.85 -0.87 15.51
CA GLY A 77 -16.74 0.09 14.40
C GLY A 77 -16.58 1.54 14.87
N LYS A 78 -17.27 1.93 15.95
CA LYS A 78 -17.22 3.30 16.51
C LYS A 78 -15.89 3.59 17.21
N TYR A 79 -15.29 2.58 17.85
CA TYR A 79 -14.04 2.70 18.60
C TYR A 79 -12.81 2.18 17.85
N SER A 80 -12.93 1.87 16.55
CA SER A 80 -11.84 1.33 15.72
C SER A 80 -10.57 2.19 15.80
N TRP A 81 -10.71 3.51 15.84
CA TRP A 81 -9.57 4.44 15.97
C TRP A 81 -8.76 4.26 17.26
N LEU A 82 -9.41 3.97 18.40
CA LEU A 82 -8.71 3.70 19.66
C LEU A 82 -7.87 2.43 19.57
N PHE A 83 -8.38 1.39 18.92
CA PHE A 83 -7.66 0.14 18.74
C PHE A 83 -6.46 0.28 17.78
N TRP A 84 -6.63 1.04 16.70
CA TRP A 84 -5.51 1.39 15.82
C TRP A 84 -4.44 2.22 16.54
N SER A 85 -4.84 3.13 17.44
CA SER A 85 -3.91 3.90 18.28
C SER A 85 -3.13 3.00 19.24
N ILE A 86 -3.79 2.02 19.86
CA ILE A 86 -3.15 1.01 20.73
C ILE A 86 -2.15 0.14 19.95
N CYS A 87 -2.51 -0.32 18.75
CA CYS A 87 -1.59 -1.07 17.89
C CYS A 87 -0.37 -0.23 17.49
N LEU A 88 -0.60 1.03 17.10
CA LEU A 88 0.47 1.94 16.70
C LEU A 88 1.40 2.24 17.87
N PHE A 89 0.85 2.55 19.04
CA PHE A 89 1.64 2.79 20.25
C PHE A 89 2.49 1.56 20.59
N SER A 90 1.87 0.37 20.57
CA SER A 90 2.58 -0.87 20.86
C SER A 90 3.67 -1.17 19.84
N TYR A 91 3.44 -0.88 18.56
CA TYR A 91 4.42 -1.06 17.50
C TYR A 91 5.60 -0.09 17.62
N ILE A 92 5.32 1.21 17.78
CA ILE A 92 6.35 2.25 17.96
C ILE A 92 7.20 1.94 19.20
N PHE A 93 6.55 1.62 20.34
CA PHE A 93 7.27 1.31 21.57
C PHE A 93 8.20 0.09 21.39
N THR A 94 7.74 -0.97 20.73
CA THR A 94 8.58 -2.15 20.49
C THR A 94 9.79 -1.83 19.63
N LEU A 95 9.64 -1.01 18.58
CA LEU A 95 10.76 -0.61 17.74
C LEU A 95 11.74 0.33 18.47
N THR A 96 11.22 1.29 19.24
CA THR A 96 12.06 2.15 20.09
C THR A 96 12.83 1.32 21.12
N LYS A 97 12.22 0.28 21.69
CA LYS A 97 12.88 -0.62 22.63
C LYS A 97 13.97 -1.46 21.94
N ILE A 98 13.72 -1.97 20.73
CA ILE A 98 14.77 -2.64 19.93
C ILE A 98 15.93 -1.67 19.67
N LEU A 99 15.65 -0.42 19.31
CA LEU A 99 16.68 0.59 19.04
C LEU A 99 17.51 0.93 20.28
N CYS A 100 16.85 1.02 21.44
CA CYS A 100 17.49 1.28 22.73
C CYS A 100 18.38 0.11 23.17
N LEU A 101 17.91 -1.13 22.98
CA LEU A 101 18.68 -2.34 23.24
C LEU A 101 19.80 -2.56 22.20
N ALA A 102 19.68 -1.97 21.01
CA ALA A 102 20.70 -2.05 19.96
C ALA A 102 22.01 -1.36 20.34
N GLU A 103 22.01 -0.47 21.33
CA GLU A 103 23.22 0.17 21.83
C GLU A 103 24.14 -0.81 22.57
N ASP A 104 23.58 -1.88 23.15
CA ASP A 104 24.28 -2.91 23.93
C ASP A 104 24.11 -4.30 23.29
N ILE A 105 24.98 -4.62 22.33
CA ILE A 105 24.84 -5.79 21.43
C ILE A 105 24.84 -7.11 22.19
N ASP A 106 25.61 -7.21 23.28
CA ASP A 106 25.72 -8.41 24.11
C ASP A 106 24.40 -8.73 24.81
N PHE A 107 23.64 -7.69 25.19
CA PHE A 107 22.33 -7.85 25.80
C PHE A 107 21.26 -8.22 24.75
N LEU A 108 21.32 -7.60 23.55
CA LEU A 108 20.39 -7.88 22.46
C LEU A 108 20.50 -9.32 21.95
N ASN A 109 21.71 -9.91 21.93
CA ASN A 109 21.93 -11.28 21.44
C ASN A 109 21.36 -12.38 22.36
N ARG A 110 20.80 -12.02 23.52
CA ARG A 110 20.14 -12.98 24.42
C ARG A 110 18.87 -13.53 23.76
N PRO A 111 18.68 -14.86 23.70
CA PRO A 111 17.58 -15.47 22.97
C PRO A 111 16.20 -15.07 23.51
N GLY A 112 16.06 -14.89 24.83
CA GLY A 112 14.81 -14.45 25.44
C GLY A 112 14.41 -13.02 25.06
N VAL A 113 15.40 -12.11 24.91
CA VAL A 113 15.17 -10.73 24.48
C VAL A 113 14.66 -10.73 23.03
N ILE A 114 15.34 -11.44 22.12
CA ILE A 114 14.94 -11.54 20.71
C ILE A 114 13.54 -12.15 20.56
N LEU A 115 13.28 -13.28 21.23
CA LEU A 115 11.95 -13.92 21.15
C LEU A 115 10.84 -13.00 21.68
N SER A 116 11.07 -12.29 22.79
CA SER A 116 10.06 -11.38 23.36
C SER A 116 9.74 -10.20 22.43
N LEU A 117 10.75 -9.65 21.75
CA LEU A 117 10.58 -8.52 20.83
C LEU A 117 9.91 -8.94 19.52
N VAL A 118 10.34 -10.06 18.92
CA VAL A 118 9.71 -10.63 17.72
C VAL A 118 8.26 -11.02 18.00
N TRP A 119 7.99 -11.63 19.15
CA TRP A 119 6.63 -11.96 19.56
C TRP A 119 5.77 -10.72 19.75
N SER A 120 6.30 -9.67 20.39
CA SER A 120 5.55 -8.43 20.59
C SER A 120 5.17 -7.77 19.26
N LEU A 121 6.07 -7.75 18.27
CA LEU A 121 5.78 -7.28 16.91
C LEU A 121 4.77 -8.19 16.17
N GLY A 122 4.89 -9.51 16.32
CA GLY A 122 3.94 -10.46 15.73
C GLY A 122 2.54 -10.31 16.31
N ALA A 123 2.41 -10.21 17.62
CA ALA A 123 1.12 -10.08 18.28
C ALA A 123 0.46 -8.70 18.08
N THR A 124 1.22 -7.61 17.88
CA THR A 124 0.63 -6.34 17.41
C THR A 124 0.09 -6.44 15.99
N ALA A 125 0.81 -7.11 15.08
CA ALA A 125 0.35 -7.35 13.71
C ALA A 125 -0.93 -8.20 13.67
N VAL A 126 -1.00 -9.26 14.48
CA VAL A 126 -2.21 -10.10 14.64
C VAL A 126 -3.39 -9.27 15.16
N LEU A 127 -3.17 -8.41 16.16
CA LEU A 127 -4.22 -7.52 16.68
C LEU A 127 -4.71 -6.55 15.58
N GLY A 128 -3.78 -5.94 14.83
CA GLY A 128 -4.09 -5.10 13.68
C GLY A 128 -4.94 -5.80 12.62
N TYR A 129 -4.57 -7.04 12.26
CA TYR A 129 -5.32 -7.88 11.31
C TYR A 129 -6.74 -8.19 11.81
N LEU A 130 -6.89 -8.49 13.10
CA LEU A 130 -8.21 -8.73 13.70
C LEU A 130 -9.07 -7.45 13.66
N ILE A 131 -8.52 -6.29 14.01
CA ILE A 131 -9.26 -5.01 13.93
C ILE A 131 -9.68 -4.71 12.48
N TYR A 132 -8.86 -5.05 11.49
CA TYR A 132 -9.20 -4.83 10.09
C TYR A 132 -10.34 -5.73 9.60
N THR A 133 -10.35 -7.00 10.00
CA THR A 133 -11.32 -8.00 9.51
C THR A 133 -12.69 -7.93 10.20
N LEU A 134 -12.74 -7.58 11.48
CA LEU A 134 -13.98 -7.60 12.28
C LEU A 134 -15.08 -6.61 11.80
N PRO A 135 -14.80 -5.36 11.37
CA PRO A 135 -15.81 -4.41 10.90
C PRO A 135 -16.35 -4.70 9.49
N ALA A 136 -15.66 -5.51 8.68
CA ALA A 136 -16.04 -5.80 7.29
C ALA A 136 -17.20 -6.81 7.17
N ILE A 137 -17.49 -7.53 8.24
CA ILE A 137 -18.46 -8.64 8.25
C ILE A 137 -19.91 -8.22 8.54
N PRO A 138 -20.23 -7.24 9.43
CA PRO A 138 -21.62 -6.89 9.71
C PRO A 138 -22.38 -6.35 8.48
N SER A 139 -21.72 -5.67 7.53
CA SER A 139 -22.36 -5.20 6.29
C SER A 139 -22.73 -6.35 5.35
N LYS A 140 -21.86 -7.37 5.23
CA LYS A 140 -22.08 -8.52 4.36
C LYS A 140 -23.22 -9.40 4.89
N TYR A 141 -23.29 -9.64 6.21
CA TYR A 141 -24.36 -10.43 6.82
C TYR A 141 -25.71 -9.69 6.86
N SER A 142 -25.73 -8.39 7.16
CA SER A 142 -26.97 -7.60 7.12
C SER A 142 -27.53 -7.45 5.71
N ASN A 143 -26.64 -7.35 4.71
CA ASN A 143 -27.04 -7.29 3.30
C ASN A 143 -27.50 -8.64 2.79
N LEU A 144 -26.88 -9.76 3.20
CA LEU A 144 -27.34 -11.12 2.89
C LEU A 144 -28.70 -11.43 3.54
N LEU A 145 -28.94 -11.04 4.79
CA LEU A 145 -30.25 -11.20 5.45
C LEU A 145 -31.35 -10.30 4.87
N LYS A 146 -30.99 -9.12 4.34
CA LYS A 146 -31.92 -8.28 3.57
C LYS A 146 -32.17 -8.88 2.19
N LEU A 147 -31.15 -9.43 1.55
CA LEU A 147 -31.27 -10.10 0.26
C LEU A 147 -32.20 -11.31 0.39
N ASP A 148 -32.00 -12.17 1.38
CA ASP A 148 -32.76 -13.41 1.66
C ASP A 148 -34.27 -13.15 1.87
N LYS A 149 -34.61 -12.07 2.60
CA LYS A 149 -36.02 -11.64 2.75
C LYS A 149 -36.63 -11.06 1.47
N THR A 150 -35.82 -10.59 0.54
CA THR A 150 -36.26 -10.02 -0.75
C THR A 150 -36.24 -11.07 -1.86
N THR A 151 -35.43 -12.13 -1.74
CA THR A 151 -35.32 -13.23 -2.71
C THR A 151 -36.48 -14.21 -2.57
N SER A 152 -36.90 -14.55 -1.35
CA SER A 152 -38.02 -15.48 -1.14
C SER A 152 -39.38 -15.07 -1.77
N LYS A 153 -39.54 -13.81 -2.22
CA LYS A 153 -40.72 -13.35 -2.99
C LYS A 153 -40.50 -13.28 -4.51
N ASN A 154 -39.25 -13.27 -4.97
CA ASN A 154 -38.88 -13.13 -6.38
C ASN A 154 -38.31 -14.41 -7.00
N ASP A 155 -38.02 -15.44 -6.20
CA ASP A 155 -37.30 -16.64 -6.63
C ASP A 155 -38.10 -17.55 -7.57
N GLU A 156 -39.42 -17.51 -7.55
CA GLU A 156 -40.24 -18.35 -8.44
C GLU A 156 -40.32 -17.79 -9.88
N ALA A 157 -40.05 -16.50 -10.09
CA ALA A 157 -40.10 -15.88 -11.42
C ALA A 157 -38.71 -15.75 -12.09
N LYS A 158 -37.61 -15.82 -11.33
CA LYS A 158 -36.24 -15.58 -11.82
C LYS A 158 -35.49 -16.85 -12.24
N GLN A 159 -35.97 -18.03 -11.86
CA GLN A 159 -35.27 -19.29 -12.12
C GLN A 159 -35.22 -19.70 -13.61
N GLU A 160 -36.10 -19.15 -14.46
CA GLU A 160 -36.04 -19.42 -15.91
C GLU A 160 -35.12 -18.46 -16.69
N GLU A 161 -34.86 -17.24 -16.22
CA GLU A 161 -33.93 -16.30 -16.88
C GLU A 161 -32.47 -16.43 -16.41
N THR A 162 -32.23 -16.92 -15.19
CA THR A 162 -30.88 -16.90 -14.55
C THR A 162 -29.91 -17.97 -15.09
N LYS A 163 -30.32 -18.82 -16.04
CA LYS A 163 -29.45 -19.87 -16.59
C LYS A 163 -28.41 -19.39 -17.64
N ARG A 164 -28.28 -18.07 -17.89
CA ARG A 164 -27.48 -17.55 -19.02
C ARG A 164 -26.39 -16.52 -18.73
N GLU A 165 -26.15 -16.10 -17.49
CA GLU A 165 -25.01 -15.21 -17.16
C GLU A 165 -24.29 -15.72 -15.91
N GLU A 166 -23.26 -16.55 -16.10
CA GLU A 166 -22.24 -16.75 -15.07
C GLU A 166 -21.48 -15.43 -14.92
N GLU A 167 -21.71 -14.70 -13.81
CA GLU A 167 -20.86 -13.55 -13.45
C GLU A 167 -19.42 -14.06 -13.30
N LEU A 168 -18.58 -13.80 -14.31
CA LEU A 168 -17.16 -14.15 -14.29
C LEU A 168 -16.52 -13.56 -13.03
N THR A 169 -15.73 -14.37 -12.33
CA THR A 169 -15.02 -13.87 -11.15
C THR A 169 -13.89 -12.93 -11.59
N THR A 170 -13.45 -12.01 -10.71
CA THR A 170 -12.33 -11.09 -11.01
C THR A 170 -11.07 -11.83 -11.48
N TYR A 171 -10.86 -13.06 -10.99
CA TYR A 171 -9.78 -13.94 -11.41
C TYR A 171 -9.91 -14.40 -12.87
N ASP A 172 -11.13 -14.70 -13.33
CA ASP A 172 -11.36 -15.12 -14.71
C ASP A 172 -11.07 -13.98 -15.69
N HIS A 173 -11.45 -12.74 -15.33
CA HIS A 173 -11.07 -11.55 -16.10
C HIS A 173 -9.55 -11.40 -16.21
N ILE A 174 -8.81 -11.56 -15.12
CA ILE A 174 -7.34 -11.49 -15.14
C ILE A 174 -6.76 -12.60 -16.04
N HIS A 175 -7.29 -13.82 -15.96
CA HIS A 175 -6.81 -14.93 -16.78
C HIS A 175 -7.05 -14.69 -18.28
N VAL A 176 -8.21 -14.15 -18.65
CA VAL A 176 -8.51 -13.75 -20.04
C VAL A 176 -7.51 -12.69 -20.51
N LEU A 177 -7.24 -11.67 -19.70
CA LEU A 177 -6.29 -10.59 -20.04
C LEU A 177 -4.85 -11.10 -20.16
N LEU A 178 -4.42 -12.01 -19.28
CA LEU A 178 -3.13 -12.70 -19.39
C LEU A 178 -3.03 -13.55 -20.66
N GLY A 179 -4.16 -14.09 -21.15
CA GLY A 179 -4.25 -14.77 -22.44
C GLY A 179 -3.84 -13.86 -23.60
N TYR A 180 -4.23 -12.59 -23.60
CA TYR A 180 -3.81 -11.61 -24.60
C TYR A 180 -2.31 -11.30 -24.50
N CYS A 181 -1.77 -11.16 -23.29
CA CYS A 181 -0.33 -10.97 -23.06
C CYS A 181 0.51 -12.16 -23.57
N LYS A 182 0.02 -13.40 -23.40
CA LYS A 182 0.74 -14.61 -23.84
C LYS A 182 0.95 -14.66 -25.35
N CYS A 183 0.06 -14.10 -26.14
CA CYS A 183 0.24 -14.04 -27.60
C CYS A 183 1.45 -13.19 -28.00
N GLU A 184 1.75 -12.12 -27.25
CA GLU A 184 2.85 -11.18 -27.54
C GLU A 184 4.04 -11.38 -26.59
N TRP A 185 4.27 -12.63 -26.17
CA TRP A 185 5.28 -12.96 -25.15
C TRP A 185 6.71 -12.52 -25.51
N LYS A 186 7.05 -12.41 -26.79
CA LYS A 186 8.40 -12.04 -27.25
C LYS A 186 8.79 -10.62 -26.81
N TRP A 187 7.89 -9.66 -27.01
CA TRP A 187 8.13 -8.26 -26.63
C TRP A 187 8.02 -8.05 -25.12
N LEU A 188 7.09 -8.76 -24.47
CA LEU A 188 6.96 -8.76 -23.01
C LEU A 188 8.21 -9.32 -22.33
N THR A 189 8.71 -10.49 -22.76
CA THR A 189 9.90 -11.09 -22.15
C THR A 189 11.16 -10.29 -22.41
N ALA A 190 11.33 -9.74 -23.63
CA ALA A 190 12.43 -8.83 -23.94
C ALA A 190 12.38 -7.58 -23.04
N GLY A 191 11.21 -6.93 -22.93
CA GLY A 191 11.02 -5.76 -22.07
C GLY A 191 11.26 -6.07 -20.59
N PHE A 192 10.74 -7.19 -20.07
CA PHE A 192 10.95 -7.60 -18.67
C PHE A 192 12.42 -7.91 -18.38
N SER A 193 13.13 -8.57 -19.31
CA SER A 193 14.55 -8.86 -19.13
C SER A 193 15.39 -7.58 -19.06
N ALA A 194 15.11 -6.61 -19.94
CA ALA A 194 15.78 -5.33 -19.93
C ALA A 194 15.40 -4.49 -18.71
N MET A 195 14.13 -4.56 -18.30
CA MET A 195 13.63 -3.91 -17.10
C MET A 195 14.30 -4.44 -15.83
N LEU A 196 14.58 -5.74 -15.73
CA LEU A 196 15.33 -6.29 -14.60
C LEU A 196 16.74 -5.70 -14.52
N VAL A 197 17.44 -5.60 -15.66
CA VAL A 197 18.77 -4.97 -15.72
C VAL A 197 18.69 -3.49 -15.32
N PHE A 198 17.68 -2.78 -15.83
CA PHE A 198 17.41 -1.39 -15.49
C PHE A 198 17.16 -1.21 -13.99
N VAL A 199 16.26 -2.00 -13.39
CA VAL A 199 15.92 -1.91 -11.97
C VAL A 199 17.12 -2.23 -11.10
N VAL A 200 17.93 -3.22 -11.46
CA VAL A 200 19.18 -3.51 -10.74
C VAL A 200 20.12 -2.30 -10.79
N ALA A 201 20.33 -1.71 -11.97
CA ALA A 201 21.15 -0.51 -12.10
C ALA A 201 20.60 0.69 -11.29
N GLU A 202 19.28 0.87 -11.31
CA GLU A 202 18.56 1.90 -10.55
C GLU A 202 18.72 1.71 -9.03
N ILE A 203 18.71 0.46 -8.53
CA ILE A 203 18.99 0.17 -7.11
C ILE A 203 20.43 0.56 -6.74
N PHE A 204 21.41 0.37 -7.62
CA PHE A 204 22.81 0.69 -7.32
C PHE A 204 23.14 2.19 -7.41
N GLU A 205 22.26 3.02 -7.98
CA GLU A 205 22.52 4.44 -8.20
C GLU A 205 22.76 5.24 -6.91
N PRO A 206 21.96 5.09 -5.83
CA PRO A 206 22.24 5.70 -4.53
C PRO A 206 23.60 5.28 -3.94
N SER A 207 23.96 4.00 -4.06
CA SER A 207 25.26 3.50 -3.60
C SER A 207 26.42 4.15 -4.36
N ALA A 208 26.31 4.25 -5.69
CA ALA A 208 27.34 4.88 -6.51
C ALA A 208 27.50 6.37 -6.17
N THR A 209 26.40 7.09 -5.97
CA THR A 209 26.41 8.51 -5.59
C THR A 209 26.96 8.71 -4.17
N GLY A 210 26.59 7.85 -3.23
CA GLY A 210 27.14 7.88 -1.87
C GLY A 210 28.63 7.55 -1.81
N TYR A 211 29.14 6.64 -2.66
CA TYR A 211 30.58 6.38 -2.77
C TYR A 211 31.37 7.58 -3.31
N VAL A 212 30.82 8.28 -4.31
CA VAL A 212 31.39 9.55 -4.81
C VAL A 212 31.46 10.56 -3.66
N LEU A 213 30.36 10.78 -2.94
CA LEU A 213 30.32 11.77 -1.87
C LEU A 213 31.26 11.39 -0.70
N GLY A 214 31.29 10.11 -0.32
CA GLY A 214 32.21 9.60 0.70
C GLY A 214 33.69 9.80 0.31
N SER A 215 34.04 9.66 -0.97
CA SER A 215 35.41 9.92 -1.44
C SER A 215 35.84 11.39 -1.30
N VAL A 216 34.89 12.32 -1.48
CA VAL A 216 35.09 13.77 -1.28
C VAL A 216 35.23 14.09 0.20
N ILE A 217 34.33 13.57 1.03
CA ILE A 217 34.28 13.83 2.47
C ILE A 217 35.54 13.30 3.17
N ASP A 218 35.94 12.07 2.85
CA ASP A 218 37.12 11.43 3.43
C ASP A 218 38.45 11.90 2.81
N LYS A 219 38.40 12.82 1.83
CA LYS A 219 39.58 13.35 1.10
C LYS A 219 40.52 12.24 0.57
N LYS A 220 39.96 11.15 0.02
CA LYS A 220 40.70 9.97 -0.48
C LYS A 220 41.57 10.23 -1.74
N GLY A 221 41.65 11.47 -2.19
CA GLY A 221 42.44 11.91 -3.34
C GLY A 221 41.68 11.89 -4.68
N TYR A 222 42.20 12.63 -5.66
CA TYR A 222 41.54 12.81 -6.97
C TYR A 222 41.40 11.51 -7.77
N HIS A 223 42.34 10.57 -7.64
CA HIS A 223 42.26 9.29 -8.34
C HIS A 223 41.03 8.47 -7.88
N ALA A 224 40.78 8.40 -6.58
CA ALA A 224 39.63 7.69 -6.02
C ALA A 224 38.31 8.34 -6.45
N LEU A 225 38.27 9.68 -6.46
CA LEU A 225 37.12 10.46 -6.94
C LEU A 225 36.81 10.16 -8.42
N ILE A 226 37.82 10.21 -9.29
CA ILE A 226 37.63 9.97 -10.73
C ILE A 226 37.11 8.55 -10.97
N MET A 227 37.65 7.55 -10.27
CA MET A 227 37.17 6.17 -10.38
C MET A 227 35.73 6.01 -9.89
N ALA A 228 35.36 6.67 -8.78
CA ALA A 228 33.98 6.68 -8.28
C ALA A 228 32.99 7.30 -9.29
N VAL A 229 33.38 8.43 -9.90
CA VAL A 229 32.56 9.12 -10.90
C VAL A 229 32.43 8.29 -12.17
N LEU A 230 33.52 7.68 -12.66
CA LEU A 230 33.49 6.79 -13.82
C LEU A 230 32.59 5.57 -13.57
N PHE A 231 32.64 4.98 -12.38
CA PHE A 231 31.76 3.89 -11.99
C PHE A 231 30.28 4.32 -11.98
N ARG A 232 29.97 5.48 -11.40
CA ARG A 232 28.61 6.05 -11.42
C ARG A 232 28.11 6.28 -12.85
N ILE A 233 28.92 6.88 -13.72
CA ILE A 233 28.56 7.10 -15.13
C ILE A 233 28.32 5.77 -15.84
N GLY A 234 29.12 4.73 -15.55
CA GLY A 234 28.91 3.39 -16.10
C GLY A 234 27.54 2.82 -15.74
N ILE A 235 27.15 2.88 -14.46
CA ILE A 235 25.83 2.40 -13.99
C ILE A 235 24.69 3.20 -14.63
N THR A 236 24.78 4.53 -14.63
CA THR A 236 23.69 5.37 -15.19
C THR A 236 23.56 5.18 -16.70
N PHE A 237 24.67 4.99 -17.42
CA PHE A 237 24.63 4.70 -18.85
C PHE A 237 23.94 3.37 -19.16
N ILE A 238 24.23 2.32 -18.36
CA ILE A 238 23.52 1.03 -18.45
C ILE A 238 22.03 1.24 -18.14
N ALA A 239 21.69 1.95 -17.07
CA ALA A 239 20.30 2.23 -16.70
C ALA A 239 19.55 2.95 -17.82
N ILE A 240 20.14 3.98 -18.45
CA ILE A 240 19.51 4.73 -19.54
C ILE A 240 19.23 3.84 -20.76
N ILE A 241 20.21 3.03 -21.18
CA ILE A 241 20.06 2.16 -22.36
C ILE A 241 18.96 1.11 -22.11
N PHE A 242 19.06 0.39 -20.99
CA PHE A 242 18.13 -0.70 -20.69
C PHE A 242 16.75 -0.17 -20.29
N GLY A 243 16.68 0.97 -19.60
CA GLY A 243 15.43 1.65 -19.26
C GLY A 243 14.66 2.08 -20.51
N GLY A 244 15.31 2.80 -21.43
CA GLY A 244 14.68 3.20 -22.68
C GLY A 244 14.27 2.02 -23.57
N PHE A 245 15.09 0.97 -23.63
CA PHE A 245 14.75 -0.24 -24.37
C PHE A 245 13.58 -1.00 -23.74
N ALA A 246 13.54 -1.12 -22.40
CA ALA A 246 12.45 -1.76 -21.68
C ALA A 246 11.13 -1.00 -21.88
N GLU A 247 11.14 0.32 -21.70
CA GLU A 247 9.96 1.17 -21.84
C GLU A 247 9.41 1.12 -23.27
N GLY A 248 10.27 1.23 -24.29
CA GLY A 248 9.87 1.10 -25.69
C GLY A 248 9.29 -0.28 -26.05
N CYS A 249 9.87 -1.37 -25.53
CA CYS A 249 9.33 -2.73 -25.73
C CYS A 249 7.95 -2.87 -25.08
N MET A 250 7.76 -2.30 -23.88
CA MET A 250 6.50 -2.36 -23.13
C MET A 250 5.40 -1.51 -23.77
N GLU A 251 5.74 -0.31 -24.25
CA GLU A 251 4.81 0.53 -25.00
C GLU A 251 4.36 -0.13 -26.31
N TYR A 252 5.30 -0.75 -27.03
CA TYR A 252 4.98 -1.48 -28.25
C TYR A 252 4.11 -2.70 -27.97
N SER A 253 4.43 -3.49 -26.93
CA SER A 253 3.59 -4.59 -26.47
C SER A 253 2.16 -4.14 -26.12
N THR A 254 2.03 -3.02 -25.42
CA THR A 254 0.73 -2.42 -25.08
C THR A 254 -0.08 -2.10 -26.33
N SER A 255 0.58 -1.56 -27.36
CA SER A 255 -0.04 -1.24 -28.65
C SER A 255 -0.49 -2.49 -29.42
N LEU A 256 0.29 -3.58 -29.36
CA LEU A 256 -0.07 -4.86 -29.97
C LEU A 256 -1.29 -5.50 -29.28
N ILE A 257 -1.32 -5.48 -27.95
CA ILE A 257 -2.46 -5.94 -27.15
C ILE A 257 -3.70 -5.10 -27.47
N ALA A 258 -3.58 -3.77 -27.51
CA ALA A 258 -4.67 -2.87 -27.88
C ALA A 258 -5.22 -3.16 -29.28
N ARG A 259 -4.33 -3.37 -30.26
CA ARG A 259 -4.70 -3.74 -31.64
C ARG A 259 -5.50 -5.04 -31.66
N LYS A 260 -5.04 -6.07 -30.94
CA LYS A 260 -5.70 -7.37 -30.91
C LYS A 260 -7.07 -7.30 -30.23
N LEU A 261 -7.17 -6.63 -29.08
CA LEU A 261 -8.44 -6.41 -28.39
C LEU A 261 -9.47 -5.71 -29.29
N ARG A 262 -9.04 -4.66 -30.00
CA ARG A 262 -9.90 -3.95 -30.94
C ARG A 262 -10.36 -4.84 -32.09
N LEU A 263 -9.45 -5.64 -32.65
CA LEU A 263 -9.78 -6.54 -33.76
C LEU A 263 -10.76 -7.63 -33.32
N ASP A 264 -10.53 -8.25 -32.17
CA ASP A 264 -11.39 -9.31 -31.64
C ASP A 264 -12.77 -8.76 -31.27
N LEU A 265 -12.84 -7.56 -30.66
CA LEU A 265 -14.11 -6.88 -30.37
C LEU A 265 -14.85 -6.49 -31.66
N PHE A 266 -14.15 -5.89 -32.63
CA PHE A 266 -14.76 -5.52 -33.90
C PHE A 266 -15.28 -6.73 -34.66
N THR A 267 -14.49 -7.81 -34.70
CA THR A 267 -14.90 -9.08 -35.31
C THR A 267 -16.15 -9.61 -34.62
N SER A 268 -16.17 -9.66 -33.29
CA SER A 268 -17.34 -10.09 -32.55
C SER A 268 -18.57 -9.22 -32.82
N LEU A 269 -18.41 -7.91 -32.95
CA LEU A 269 -19.51 -6.98 -33.23
C LEU A 269 -20.10 -7.21 -34.62
N VAL A 270 -19.26 -7.40 -35.64
CA VAL A 270 -19.71 -7.61 -37.04
C VAL A 270 -20.56 -8.89 -37.18
N PHE A 271 -20.29 -9.91 -36.38
CA PHE A 271 -21.06 -11.17 -36.40
C PHE A 271 -22.30 -11.16 -35.49
N LYS A 272 -22.65 -10.04 -34.83
CA LYS A 272 -23.87 -9.96 -34.01
C LYS A 272 -25.13 -9.81 -34.85
N ASP A 273 -26.23 -10.32 -34.30
CA ASP A 273 -27.57 -10.26 -34.88
C ASP A 273 -28.04 -8.81 -35.03
N ILE A 274 -28.87 -8.53 -36.04
CA ILE A 274 -29.41 -7.18 -36.29
C ILE A 274 -30.18 -6.65 -35.06
N ALA A 275 -30.85 -7.52 -34.32
CA ALA A 275 -31.54 -7.18 -33.07
C ALA A 275 -30.62 -6.53 -32.02
N PHE A 276 -29.33 -6.87 -31.99
CA PHE A 276 -28.35 -6.22 -31.11
C PHE A 276 -28.10 -4.76 -31.50
N PHE A 277 -28.07 -4.48 -32.81
CA PHE A 277 -27.87 -3.14 -33.36
C PHE A 277 -29.11 -2.26 -33.26
N ASP A 278 -30.30 -2.84 -33.20
CA ASP A 278 -31.55 -2.09 -32.96
C ASP A 278 -31.64 -1.54 -31.52
N ILE A 279 -30.99 -2.21 -30.57
CA ILE A 279 -31.00 -1.84 -29.15
C ILE A 279 -29.80 -0.95 -28.79
N THR A 280 -28.63 -1.19 -29.40
CA THR A 280 -27.37 -0.55 -29.01
C THR A 280 -27.00 0.61 -29.92
N ASN A 281 -26.72 1.78 -29.34
CA ASN A 281 -26.32 2.96 -30.12
C ASN A 281 -24.94 2.77 -30.77
N SER A 282 -24.79 3.14 -32.05
CA SER A 282 -23.52 3.10 -32.77
C SER A 282 -22.41 3.92 -32.10
N GLY A 283 -22.75 5.05 -31.47
CA GLY A 283 -21.80 5.86 -30.70
C GLY A 283 -21.25 5.14 -29.47
N GLU A 284 -22.08 4.32 -28.80
CA GLU A 284 -21.63 3.51 -27.66
C GLU A 284 -20.67 2.42 -28.10
N MET A 285 -20.97 1.73 -29.21
CA MET A 285 -20.08 0.69 -29.76
C MET A 285 -18.70 1.25 -30.15
N VAL A 286 -18.67 2.42 -30.79
CA VAL A 286 -17.41 3.10 -31.13
C VAL A 286 -16.66 3.53 -29.87
N SER A 287 -17.35 4.02 -28.84
CA SER A 287 -16.74 4.37 -27.55
C SER A 287 -16.09 3.15 -26.89
N ARG A 288 -16.79 2.02 -26.81
CA ARG A 288 -16.24 0.77 -26.26
C ARG A 288 -15.02 0.28 -27.04
N LEU A 289 -15.08 0.35 -28.38
CA LEU A 289 -13.98 -0.06 -29.26
C LEU A 289 -12.74 0.84 -29.11
N THR A 290 -12.92 2.12 -28.79
CA THR A 290 -11.80 3.08 -28.70
C THR A 290 -11.32 3.26 -27.27
N ALA A 291 -12.17 3.80 -26.39
CA ALA A 291 -11.84 4.18 -25.02
C ALA A 291 -11.67 2.97 -24.09
N ASP A 292 -12.60 2.02 -24.11
CA ASP A 292 -12.56 0.89 -23.17
C ASP A 292 -11.42 -0.07 -23.54
N CYS A 293 -11.26 -0.40 -24.83
CA CYS A 293 -10.11 -1.20 -25.28
C CYS A 293 -8.77 -0.54 -24.92
N GLN A 294 -8.64 0.78 -25.04
CA GLN A 294 -7.41 1.48 -24.67
C GLN A 294 -7.16 1.44 -23.16
N THR A 295 -8.22 1.63 -22.37
CA THR A 295 -8.15 1.57 -20.90
C THR A 295 -7.69 0.18 -20.46
N VAL A 296 -8.29 -0.87 -21.02
CA VAL A 296 -7.94 -2.26 -20.71
C VAL A 296 -6.50 -2.59 -21.12
N SER A 297 -6.08 -2.24 -22.34
CA SER A 297 -4.71 -2.54 -22.78
C SER A 297 -3.65 -1.84 -21.92
N THR A 298 -3.88 -0.59 -21.57
CA THR A 298 -2.98 0.20 -20.71
C THR A 298 -2.95 -0.36 -19.30
N ALA A 299 -4.11 -0.74 -18.75
CA ALA A 299 -4.20 -1.32 -17.41
C ALA A 299 -3.48 -2.67 -17.31
N VAL A 300 -3.55 -3.51 -18.33
CA VAL A 300 -2.90 -4.83 -18.30
C VAL A 300 -1.40 -4.75 -18.47
N SER A 301 -0.91 -3.93 -19.39
CA SER A 301 0.51 -3.91 -19.74
C SER A 301 1.28 -2.92 -18.87
N SER A 302 0.86 -1.65 -18.83
CA SER A 302 1.59 -0.58 -18.14
C SER A 302 1.53 -0.71 -16.62
N ASN A 303 0.33 -0.92 -16.06
CA ASN A 303 0.18 -0.99 -14.60
C ASN A 303 0.84 -2.26 -14.03
N LEU A 304 0.77 -3.39 -14.74
CA LEU A 304 1.45 -4.61 -14.32
C LEU A 304 2.96 -4.44 -14.32
N THR A 305 3.50 -3.82 -15.38
CA THR A 305 4.94 -3.53 -15.49
C THR A 305 5.38 -2.59 -14.37
N GLN A 306 4.65 -1.50 -14.13
CA GLN A 306 4.95 -0.57 -13.04
C GLN A 306 4.85 -1.25 -11.66
N PHE A 307 3.85 -2.11 -11.45
CA PHE A 307 3.70 -2.87 -10.21
C PHE A 307 4.90 -3.78 -9.95
N ILE A 308 5.35 -4.54 -10.95
CA ILE A 308 6.53 -5.40 -10.84
C ILE A 308 7.77 -4.54 -10.58
N ARG A 309 7.92 -3.42 -11.29
CA ARG A 309 9.05 -2.49 -11.15
C ARG A 309 9.15 -1.97 -9.72
N SER A 310 8.08 -1.32 -9.25
CA SER A 310 8.01 -0.77 -7.91
C SER A 310 8.20 -1.85 -6.84
N SER A 311 7.66 -3.05 -7.03
CA SER A 311 7.86 -4.16 -6.10
C SER A 311 9.34 -4.55 -5.97
N VAL A 312 10.06 -4.68 -7.09
CA VAL A 312 11.49 -5.03 -7.07
C VAL A 312 12.32 -3.87 -6.50
N LEU A 313 12.00 -2.62 -6.84
CA LEU A 313 12.68 -1.44 -6.30
C LEU A 313 12.50 -1.32 -4.78
N ILE A 314 11.27 -1.47 -4.27
CA ILE A 314 10.97 -1.44 -2.83
C ILE A 314 11.73 -2.54 -2.10
N ILE A 315 11.69 -3.78 -2.61
CA ILE A 315 12.38 -4.92 -1.98
C ILE A 315 13.90 -4.69 -2.02
N GLY A 316 14.42 -4.21 -3.15
CA GLY A 316 15.83 -3.91 -3.35
C GLY A 316 16.34 -2.82 -2.40
N SER A 317 15.72 -1.64 -2.44
CA SER A 317 16.10 -0.50 -1.59
C SER A 317 15.97 -0.83 -0.10
N LEU A 318 14.90 -1.52 0.30
CA LEU A 318 14.73 -1.97 1.69
C LEU A 318 15.83 -2.95 2.13
N SER A 319 16.22 -3.87 1.25
CA SER A 319 17.32 -4.81 1.52
C SER A 319 18.64 -4.08 1.72
N PHE A 320 18.93 -3.07 0.90
CA PHE A 320 20.13 -2.25 1.04
C PHE A 320 20.09 -1.37 2.31
N LEU A 321 18.96 -0.77 2.65
CA LEU A 321 18.81 0.00 3.90
C LEU A 321 19.16 -0.85 5.13
N LEU A 322 18.60 -2.07 5.20
CA LEU A 322 18.90 -3.03 6.25
C LEU A 322 20.38 -3.44 6.28
N PHE A 323 21.00 -3.60 5.10
CA PHE A 323 22.41 -3.96 4.97
C PHE A 323 23.34 -2.84 5.45
N TYR A 324 23.07 -1.58 5.12
CA TYR A 324 23.91 -0.45 5.52
C TYR A 324 23.78 -0.10 7.00
N SER A 325 22.55 -0.04 7.53
CA SER A 325 22.33 0.25 8.95
C SER A 325 20.95 -0.19 9.40
N TRP A 326 20.86 -1.42 9.94
CA TRP A 326 19.64 -1.93 10.54
C TRP A 326 19.09 -1.03 11.67
N ARG A 327 19.97 -0.33 12.41
CA ARG A 327 19.58 0.62 13.46
C ARG A 327 18.81 1.81 12.88
N MET A 328 19.28 2.39 11.78
CA MET A 328 18.58 3.50 11.13
C MET A 328 17.30 3.02 10.46
N THR A 329 17.28 1.80 9.92
CA THR A 329 16.06 1.23 9.32
C THR A 329 14.94 1.05 10.32
N LEU A 330 15.26 0.71 11.58
CA LEU A 330 14.27 0.70 12.66
C LEU A 330 13.68 2.09 12.91
N VAL A 331 14.50 3.14 12.85
CA VAL A 331 14.03 4.53 12.97
C VAL A 331 13.06 4.86 11.83
N THR A 332 13.38 4.48 10.59
CA THR A 332 12.47 4.64 9.47
C THR A 332 11.17 3.86 9.70
N PHE A 333 11.24 2.59 10.14
CA PHE A 333 10.05 1.79 10.42
C PHE A 333 9.14 2.38 11.51
N ILE A 334 9.66 3.21 12.43
CA ILE A 334 8.86 3.93 13.42
C ILE A 334 7.97 4.99 12.76
N THR A 335 8.40 5.61 11.66
CA THR A 335 7.64 6.68 10.97
C THR A 335 6.61 6.13 9.98
N PHE A 336 6.81 4.94 9.41
CA PHE A 336 5.88 4.28 8.48
C PHE A 336 4.41 4.19 8.93
N PRO A 337 4.08 3.81 10.19
CA PRO A 337 2.69 3.77 10.67
C PRO A 337 1.97 5.11 10.58
N LEU A 338 2.68 6.22 10.74
CA LEU A 338 2.12 7.57 10.62
C LEU A 338 1.58 7.78 9.20
N MET A 339 2.36 7.37 8.19
CA MET A 339 1.98 7.45 6.78
C MET A 339 0.76 6.58 6.47
N ILE A 340 0.73 5.33 6.94
CA ILE A 340 -0.41 4.42 6.74
C ILE A 340 -1.70 5.03 7.29
N ILE A 341 -1.65 5.69 8.46
CA ILE A 341 -2.82 6.35 9.04
C ILE A 341 -3.27 7.53 8.19
N LEU A 342 -2.34 8.39 7.75
CA LEU A 342 -2.65 9.53 6.89
C LEU A 342 -3.34 9.05 5.60
N THR A 343 -2.77 8.06 4.92
CA THR A 343 -3.32 7.48 3.69
C THR A 343 -4.68 6.86 3.92
N LYS A 344 -4.91 6.15 5.04
CA LYS A 344 -6.21 5.52 5.33
C LYS A 344 -7.31 6.53 5.60
N ILE A 345 -7.02 7.58 6.39
CA ILE A 345 -7.98 8.66 6.69
C ILE A 345 -8.33 9.39 5.39
N TYR A 346 -7.32 9.75 4.61
CA TYR A 346 -7.50 10.43 3.35
C TYR A 346 -8.26 9.58 2.33
N GLY A 347 -7.87 8.31 2.14
CA GLY A 347 -8.49 7.39 1.19
C GLY A 347 -9.99 7.23 1.44
N SER A 348 -10.41 6.98 2.68
CA SER A 348 -11.84 6.85 2.98
C SER A 348 -12.63 8.14 2.73
N PHE A 349 -12.02 9.30 2.94
CA PHE A 349 -12.64 10.58 2.64
C PHE A 349 -12.72 10.82 1.13
N TYR A 350 -11.62 10.52 0.42
CA TYR A 350 -11.50 10.66 -1.03
C TYR A 350 -12.52 9.81 -1.77
N ASP A 351 -12.68 8.54 -1.39
CA ASP A 351 -13.63 7.61 -2.02
C ASP A 351 -15.06 8.15 -1.97
N ARG A 352 -15.48 8.67 -0.81
CA ARG A 352 -16.83 9.26 -0.63
C ARG A 352 -17.04 10.50 -1.51
N LEU A 353 -16.01 11.33 -1.64
CA LEU A 353 -16.05 12.50 -2.51
C LEU A 353 -16.06 12.10 -3.98
N SER A 354 -15.28 11.09 -4.36
CA SER A 354 -15.22 10.54 -5.71
C SER A 354 -16.59 9.97 -6.13
N GLU A 355 -17.23 9.19 -5.28
CA GLU A 355 -18.59 8.67 -5.50
C GLU A 355 -19.63 9.81 -5.64
N SER A 356 -19.51 10.85 -4.82
CA SER A 356 -20.38 12.04 -4.90
C SER A 356 -20.17 12.84 -6.19
N THR A 357 -18.92 13.02 -6.63
CA THR A 357 -18.57 13.64 -7.91
C THR A 357 -19.15 12.81 -9.06
N GLN A 358 -18.90 11.50 -9.08
CA GLN A 358 -19.33 10.61 -10.17
C GLN A 358 -20.84 10.52 -10.27
N SER A 359 -21.56 10.39 -9.15
CA SER A 359 -23.03 10.36 -9.13
C SER A 359 -23.65 11.70 -9.57
N THR A 360 -23.03 12.83 -9.24
CA THR A 360 -23.48 14.16 -9.70
C THR A 360 -23.19 14.35 -11.19
N MET A 361 -22.04 13.88 -11.67
CA MET A 361 -21.69 13.90 -13.09
C MET A 361 -22.63 13.02 -13.92
N ALA A 362 -23.03 11.85 -13.41
CA ALA A 362 -24.02 10.99 -14.06
C ALA A 362 -25.37 11.71 -14.25
N LYS A 363 -25.82 12.47 -13.24
CA LYS A 363 -27.03 13.31 -13.36
C LYS A 363 -26.87 14.43 -14.40
N ALA A 364 -25.69 15.05 -14.48
CA ALA A 364 -25.41 16.05 -15.52
C ALA A 364 -25.50 15.43 -16.92
N ASN A 365 -24.91 14.26 -17.10
CA ASN A 365 -24.96 13.51 -18.36
C ASN A 365 -26.40 13.10 -18.72
N GLN A 366 -27.22 12.71 -17.74
CA GLN A 366 -28.63 12.40 -17.96
C GLN A 366 -29.41 13.62 -18.46
N ILE A 367 -29.19 14.80 -17.88
CA ILE A 367 -29.80 16.06 -18.35
C ILE A 367 -29.36 16.36 -19.78
N ALA A 368 -28.06 16.23 -20.07
CA ALA A 368 -27.55 16.45 -21.42
C ALA A 368 -28.19 15.49 -22.44
N ALA A 369 -28.28 14.19 -22.10
CA ALA A 369 -28.92 13.19 -22.95
C ALA A 369 -30.42 13.48 -23.18
N GLU A 370 -31.15 13.86 -22.12
CA GLU A 370 -32.57 14.27 -22.19
C GLU A 370 -32.76 15.47 -23.14
N VAL A 371 -31.97 16.53 -22.96
CA VAL A 371 -32.09 17.77 -23.74
C VAL A 371 -31.71 17.55 -25.21
N LEU A 372 -30.63 16.81 -25.46
CA LEU A 372 -30.16 16.56 -26.83
C LEU A 372 -31.10 15.62 -27.60
N SER A 373 -31.64 14.58 -26.95
CA SER A 373 -32.62 13.67 -27.57
C SER A 373 -33.96 14.35 -27.84
N THR A 374 -34.35 15.33 -27.03
CA THR A 374 -35.62 16.07 -27.14
C THR A 374 -35.47 17.49 -27.67
N MET A 375 -34.39 17.77 -28.41
CA MET A 375 -34.04 19.14 -28.84
C MET A 375 -35.16 19.86 -29.62
N ARG A 376 -35.98 19.13 -30.38
CA ARG A 376 -37.15 19.69 -31.08
C ARG A 376 -38.17 20.27 -30.10
N THR A 377 -38.44 19.58 -28.99
CA THR A 377 -39.33 20.04 -27.92
C THR A 377 -38.76 21.27 -27.21
N VAL A 378 -37.46 21.27 -26.92
CA VAL A 378 -36.79 22.41 -26.28
C VAL A 378 -36.90 23.67 -27.15
N ARG A 379 -36.72 23.53 -28.48
CA ARG A 379 -36.90 24.60 -29.46
C ARG A 379 -38.35 25.04 -29.60
N SER A 380 -39.33 24.12 -29.60
CA SER A 380 -40.75 24.48 -29.73
C SER A 380 -41.26 25.31 -28.56
N PHE A 381 -40.68 25.12 -27.36
CA PHE A 381 -40.99 25.91 -26.16
C PHE A 381 -40.00 27.06 -25.90
N ALA A 382 -39.05 27.34 -26.81
CA ALA A 382 -38.02 28.39 -26.66
C ALA A 382 -37.29 28.36 -25.28
N CYS A 383 -37.01 27.15 -24.78
CA CYS A 383 -36.49 26.92 -23.43
C CYS A 383 -34.96 26.70 -23.37
N GLU A 384 -34.20 27.06 -24.42
CA GLU A 384 -32.77 26.75 -24.52
C GLU A 384 -31.96 27.37 -23.37
N LYS A 385 -32.23 28.65 -23.05
CA LYS A 385 -31.56 29.33 -21.92
C LYS A 385 -31.86 28.67 -20.58
N ARG A 386 -33.07 28.12 -20.41
CA ARG A 386 -33.48 27.42 -19.19
C ARG A 386 -32.71 26.11 -19.02
N GLU A 387 -32.63 25.31 -20.08
CA GLU A 387 -31.88 24.05 -20.03
C GLU A 387 -30.36 24.27 -19.90
N ILE A 388 -29.80 25.32 -20.53
CA ILE A 388 -28.40 25.73 -20.31
C ILE A 388 -28.15 26.07 -18.83
N SER A 389 -29.06 26.83 -18.20
CA SER A 389 -28.96 27.16 -16.78
C SER A 389 -29.08 25.92 -15.89
N ARG A 390 -30.00 25.00 -16.21
CA ARG A 390 -30.18 23.71 -15.51
C ARG A 390 -28.90 22.86 -15.58
N PHE A 391 -28.29 22.74 -16.75
CA PHE A 391 -27.02 22.01 -16.92
C PHE A 391 -25.86 22.71 -16.19
N SER A 392 -25.75 24.03 -16.31
CA SER A 392 -24.74 24.84 -15.61
C SER A 392 -24.83 24.70 -14.09
N ASN A 393 -26.04 24.71 -13.51
CA ASN A 393 -26.24 24.50 -12.08
C ASN A 393 -25.81 23.10 -11.62
N MET A 394 -26.00 22.08 -12.46
CA MET A 394 -25.51 20.73 -12.17
C MET A 394 -23.98 20.67 -12.23
N LEU A 395 -23.34 21.30 -13.23
CA LEU A 395 -21.89 21.40 -13.31
C LEU A 395 -21.28 22.17 -12.14
N ASN A 396 -21.92 23.25 -11.67
CA ASN A 396 -21.50 23.96 -10.46
C ASN A 396 -21.56 23.06 -9.22
N SER A 397 -22.51 22.11 -9.18
CA SER A 397 -22.60 21.12 -8.12
C SER A 397 -21.45 20.11 -8.18
N VAL A 398 -21.08 19.65 -9.39
CA VAL A 398 -19.88 18.81 -9.61
C VAL A 398 -18.63 19.56 -9.15
N LEU A 399 -18.46 20.80 -9.60
CA LEU A 399 -17.32 21.67 -9.24
C LEU A 399 -17.19 21.85 -7.72
N LYS A 400 -18.31 21.94 -6.98
CA LYS A 400 -18.31 22.05 -5.52
C LYS A 400 -17.70 20.81 -4.84
N TYR A 401 -17.99 19.61 -5.35
CA TYR A 401 -17.38 18.38 -4.84
C TYR A 401 -15.91 18.27 -5.26
N ASP A 402 -15.59 18.61 -6.50
CA ASP A 402 -14.22 18.59 -7.00
C ASP A 402 -13.32 19.60 -6.28
N ARG A 403 -13.83 20.78 -5.94
CA ARG A 403 -13.11 21.75 -5.11
C ARG A 403 -12.77 21.18 -3.73
N LYS A 404 -13.71 20.49 -3.10
CA LYS A 404 -13.45 19.82 -1.80
C LYS A 404 -12.44 18.68 -1.96
N ARG A 405 -12.52 17.92 -3.05
CA ARG A 405 -11.60 16.83 -3.36
C ARG A 405 -10.18 17.35 -3.59
N SER A 406 -10.04 18.41 -4.36
CA SER A 406 -8.77 19.09 -4.62
C SER A 406 -8.17 19.66 -3.34
N LEU A 407 -8.96 20.35 -2.51
CA LEU A 407 -8.46 20.86 -1.23
C LEU A 407 -8.00 19.73 -0.30
N ALA A 408 -8.74 18.63 -0.24
CA ALA A 408 -8.33 17.46 0.53
C ALA A 408 -7.06 16.83 -0.03
N ALA A 409 -6.91 16.75 -1.37
CA ALA A 409 -5.70 16.25 -2.02
C ALA A 409 -4.47 17.09 -1.69
N SER A 410 -4.60 18.42 -1.74
CA SER A 410 -3.51 19.33 -1.32
C SER A 410 -3.15 19.11 0.15
N GLY A 411 -4.15 18.98 1.03
CA GLY A 411 -3.91 18.69 2.44
C GLY A 411 -3.20 17.35 2.68
N TYR A 412 -3.53 16.33 1.88
CA TYR A 412 -2.86 15.02 1.92
C TYR A 412 -1.40 15.10 1.48
N ILE A 413 -1.14 15.72 0.33
CA ILE A 413 0.23 15.90 -0.20
C ILE A 413 1.09 16.62 0.84
N TRP A 414 0.63 17.77 1.35
CA TRP A 414 1.38 18.50 2.38
C TRP A 414 1.61 17.69 3.65
N SER A 415 0.64 16.86 4.06
CA SER A 415 0.81 16.01 5.24
C SER A 415 1.86 14.92 5.02
N CYS A 416 1.92 14.35 3.81
CA CYS A 416 2.95 13.37 3.43
C CYS A 416 4.32 14.04 3.38
N ASP A 417 4.46 15.17 2.67
CA ASP A 417 5.74 15.89 2.53
C ASP A 417 6.30 16.32 3.90
N ILE A 418 5.44 16.78 4.82
CA ILE A 418 5.86 17.14 6.19
C ILE A 418 6.34 15.91 6.96
N ALA A 419 5.64 14.78 6.85
CA ALA A 419 6.00 13.55 7.55
C ALA A 419 7.27 12.91 6.97
N GLU A 420 7.50 13.02 5.66
CA GLU A 420 8.74 12.63 4.98
C GLU A 420 9.90 13.50 5.46
N SER A 421 9.74 14.82 5.40
CA SER A 421 10.76 15.77 5.88
C SER A 421 11.12 15.54 7.35
N LEU A 422 10.12 15.26 8.20
CA LEU A 422 10.35 14.92 9.60
C LEU A 422 11.11 13.60 9.76
N THR A 423 10.82 12.60 8.93
CA THR A 423 11.54 11.32 8.91
C THR A 423 13.02 11.53 8.58
N VAL A 424 13.31 12.27 7.51
CA VAL A 424 14.68 12.63 7.13
C VAL A 424 15.40 13.41 8.24
N ALA A 425 14.72 14.37 8.89
CA ALA A 425 15.28 15.15 9.99
C ALA A 425 15.66 14.27 11.20
N VAL A 426 14.78 13.34 11.59
CA VAL A 426 15.06 12.39 12.69
C VAL A 426 16.22 11.46 12.33
N ILE A 427 16.27 10.98 11.09
CA ILE A 427 17.34 10.11 10.60
C ILE A 427 18.68 10.85 10.55
N LEU A 428 18.69 12.13 10.17
CA LEU A 428 19.90 12.96 10.22
C LEU A 428 20.39 13.19 11.65
N LEU A 429 19.49 13.45 12.60
CA LEU A 429 19.86 13.63 14.01
C LEU A 429 20.46 12.35 14.60
N TYR A 430 19.80 11.21 14.41
CA TYR A 430 20.26 9.93 14.94
C TYR A 430 21.49 9.40 14.18
N GLY A 431 21.50 9.52 12.86
CA GLY A 431 22.63 9.17 12.00
C GLY A 431 23.87 10.02 12.30
N GLY A 432 23.69 11.33 12.55
CA GLY A 432 24.75 12.22 12.99
C GLY A 432 25.34 11.78 14.34
N HIS A 433 24.50 11.38 15.30
CA HIS A 433 24.96 10.82 16.57
C HIS A 433 25.77 9.52 16.38
N LEU A 434 25.35 8.63 15.47
CA LEU A 434 26.10 7.41 15.13
C LEU A 434 27.47 7.71 14.51
N VAL A 435 27.56 8.75 13.66
CA VAL A 435 28.82 9.21 13.08
C VAL A 435 29.74 9.83 14.14
N PHE A 436 29.21 10.69 15.02
CA PHE A 436 30.00 11.27 16.12
C PHE A 436 30.45 10.25 17.16
N SER A 437 29.77 9.09 17.24
CA SER A 437 30.15 7.99 18.12
C SER A 437 31.11 6.99 17.46
N ASP A 438 31.66 7.30 16.27
CA ASP A 438 32.51 6.43 15.45
C ASP A 438 31.90 5.06 15.12
N LYS A 439 30.57 4.91 15.23
CA LYS A 439 29.83 3.68 14.91
C LYS A 439 29.49 3.58 13.43
N MET A 440 29.65 4.66 12.66
CA MET A 440 29.26 4.76 11.26
C MET A 440 30.10 5.81 10.53
N SER A 441 30.48 5.55 9.28
CA SER A 441 31.13 6.57 8.43
C SER A 441 30.09 7.55 7.86
N SER A 442 30.49 8.82 7.72
CA SER A 442 29.69 9.87 7.07
C SER A 442 29.26 9.51 5.64
N GLY A 443 30.08 8.77 4.90
CA GLY A 443 29.72 8.28 3.56
C GLY A 443 28.53 7.32 3.58
N ILE A 444 28.46 6.44 4.58
CA ILE A 444 27.35 5.48 4.73
C ILE A 444 26.06 6.22 5.09
N LEU A 445 26.14 7.29 5.89
CA LEU A 445 24.98 8.11 6.26
C LEU A 445 24.34 8.75 5.02
N VAL A 446 25.16 9.32 4.14
CA VAL A 446 24.69 9.88 2.87
C VAL A 446 24.07 8.80 2.00
N THR A 447 24.75 7.66 1.82
CA THR A 447 24.21 6.53 1.04
C THR A 447 22.86 6.08 1.59
N TYR A 448 22.72 6.00 2.91
CA TYR A 448 21.47 5.61 3.56
C TYR A 448 20.33 6.58 3.25
N ILE A 449 20.57 7.89 3.31
CA ILE A 449 19.54 8.91 3.01
C ILE A 449 19.10 8.82 1.54
N LEU A 450 20.05 8.59 0.62
CA LEU A 450 19.71 8.43 -0.80
C LEU A 450 18.86 7.16 -1.06
N TYR A 451 19.14 6.06 -0.34
CA TYR A 451 18.30 4.87 -0.42
C TYR A 451 16.93 5.05 0.23
N LEU A 452 16.84 5.87 1.29
CA LEU A 452 15.57 6.22 1.91
C LEU A 452 14.68 7.00 0.95
N GLU A 453 15.23 8.01 0.29
CA GLU A 453 14.52 8.80 -0.74
C GLU A 453 14.06 7.90 -1.88
N GLN A 454 14.89 6.94 -2.32
CA GLN A 454 14.49 5.96 -3.33
C GLN A 454 13.34 5.06 -2.84
N LEU A 455 13.36 4.62 -1.58
CA LEU A 455 12.28 3.81 -1.00
C LEU A 455 10.97 4.59 -0.94
N GLU A 456 11.00 5.83 -0.44
CA GLU A 456 9.84 6.70 -0.28
C GLU A 456 9.20 7.00 -1.65
N ASN A 457 10.00 7.39 -2.66
CA ASN A 457 9.51 7.67 -4.02
C ASN A 457 8.85 6.47 -4.72
N ASN A 458 9.17 5.24 -4.34
CA ASN A 458 8.56 4.05 -4.93
C ASN A 458 7.33 3.54 -4.15
N LEU A 459 7.12 4.07 -2.93
CA LEU A 459 6.00 3.70 -2.07
C LEU A 459 4.75 4.54 -2.36
N TYR A 460 4.94 5.82 -2.76
CA TYR A 460 3.90 6.76 -3.16
C TYR A 460 3.69 6.77 -4.68
#